data_AF-A0A7S1DWP8-F1
#
_entry.id   AF-A0A7S1DWP8-F1
#
_cell.length_a   1.000
_cell.length_b   1.000
_cell.length_c   1.000
_cell.angle_alpha   90.00
_cell.angle_beta   90.00
_cell.angle_gamma   90.00
#
_symmetry.space_group_name_H-M   'P 1'
#
loop_
_entity.id
_entity.type
_entity.pdbx_description
1 polymer ?
#
loop_
_entity_poly.entity_id
_entity_poly.type
_entity_poly.pdbx_seq_one_letter_code
_entity_poly.pdbx_strand_id
1 'polypeptide(L)'
;LLLLDEPQEPATELTDKEKKEWTKEGKSELDKKYFGIFSRARHGRYHECERILKSDVGVDVKDEFGNTPLIVACQNGKKRLAKLFLRYKANINEVNSQGNTVLHYCFTYGYGDLGDYLISKGANPKTKNKNNLSCYEGLDQTRQASARPGKK
;
A
#
# COMPACT_ATOMS: atom_id res chain seq x y z
N LEU A 1 6.08 -29.44 -14.80
CA LEU A 1 4.82 -28.68 -14.65
C LEU A 1 5.07 -27.26 -15.11
N LEU A 2 4.62 -26.92 -16.31
CA LEU A 2 4.62 -25.53 -16.79
C LEU A 2 3.50 -24.80 -16.04
N LEU A 3 3.88 -23.89 -15.14
CA LEU A 3 2.97 -22.83 -14.69
C LEU A 3 2.67 -22.00 -15.93
N LEU A 4 1.52 -22.27 -16.56
CA LEU A 4 0.93 -21.33 -17.49
C LEU A 4 0.62 -20.09 -16.65
N ASP A 5 1.50 -19.09 -16.73
CA ASP A 5 1.14 -17.74 -16.32
C ASP A 5 -0.14 -17.41 -17.10
N GLU A 6 -1.28 -17.32 -16.38
CA GLU A 6 -2.54 -16.87 -16.95
C GLU A 6 -2.27 -15.63 -17.80
N PRO A 7 -2.77 -15.53 -19.05
CA PRO A 7 -2.63 -14.34 -19.85
C PRO A 7 -3.33 -13.19 -19.11
N GLN A 8 -2.53 -12.38 -18.41
CA GLN A 8 -3.02 -11.19 -17.75
C GLN A 8 -3.17 -10.13 -18.83
N GLU A 9 -4.41 -9.87 -19.25
CA GLU A 9 -4.66 -8.71 -20.11
C GLU A 9 -4.05 -7.47 -19.46
N PRO A 10 -3.24 -6.69 -20.20
CA PRO A 10 -2.59 -5.52 -19.65
C PRO A 10 -3.66 -4.50 -19.25
N ALA A 11 -3.61 -3.99 -18.02
CA ALA A 11 -4.55 -2.98 -17.56
C ALA A 11 -4.51 -1.75 -18.47
N THR A 12 -5.64 -1.36 -19.06
CA THR A 12 -5.80 -0.09 -19.79
C THR A 12 -6.08 1.05 -18.83
N GLU A 13 -5.99 2.32 -19.25
CA GLU A 13 -6.36 3.46 -18.40
C GLU A 13 -7.88 3.57 -18.26
N LEU A 14 -8.35 4.30 -17.22
CA LEU A 14 -9.77 4.62 -17.08
C LEU A 14 -10.20 5.65 -18.12
N THR A 15 -11.23 5.32 -18.90
CA THR A 15 -11.92 6.26 -19.78
C THR A 15 -12.69 7.31 -18.96
N ASP A 16 -12.97 8.48 -19.55
CA ASP A 16 -13.77 9.52 -18.90
C ASP A 16 -15.18 9.04 -18.52
N LYS A 17 -15.72 8.09 -19.29
CA LYS A 17 -17.00 7.45 -18.99
C LYS A 17 -16.88 6.60 -17.73
N GLU A 18 -15.87 5.73 -17.64
CA GLU A 18 -15.62 4.89 -16.45
C GLU A 18 -15.33 5.76 -15.21
N LYS A 19 -14.53 6.84 -15.35
CA LYS A 19 -14.29 7.81 -14.26
C LYS A 19 -15.62 8.36 -13.73
N LYS A 20 -16.50 8.84 -14.62
CA LYS A 20 -17.83 9.37 -14.25
C LYS A 20 -18.74 8.31 -13.62
N GLU A 21 -18.75 7.10 -14.15
CA GLU A 21 -19.53 5.99 -13.62
C GLU A 21 -19.10 5.65 -12.18
N TRP A 22 -17.79 5.54 -11.93
CA TRP A 22 -17.25 5.30 -10.59
C TRP A 22 -17.68 6.38 -9.58
N THR A 23 -17.74 7.64 -10.01
CA THR A 23 -18.18 8.74 -9.14
C THR A 23 -19.68 8.69 -8.79
N LYS A 24 -20.50 7.94 -9.55
CA LYS A 24 -21.97 7.87 -9.37
C LYS A 24 -22.46 6.71 -8.50
N GLU A 25 -21.72 5.61 -8.37
CA GLU A 25 -22.15 4.34 -7.74
C GLU A 25 -22.41 4.36 -6.21
N GLY A 26 -22.62 5.52 -5.58
CA GLY A 26 -22.82 5.59 -4.12
C GLY A 26 -21.62 5.12 -3.29
N LYS A 27 -20.42 5.07 -3.89
CA LYS A 27 -19.16 4.77 -3.19
C LYS A 27 -18.82 5.88 -2.18
N SER A 28 -17.91 5.59 -1.25
CA SER A 28 -17.41 6.61 -0.32
C SER A 28 -16.83 7.81 -1.09
N GLU A 29 -16.91 9.03 -0.53
CA GLU A 29 -16.32 10.21 -1.18
C GLU A 29 -14.82 10.03 -1.47
N LEU A 30 -14.11 9.27 -0.63
CA LEU A 30 -12.72 8.89 -0.84
C LEU A 30 -12.55 7.99 -2.07
N ASP A 31 -13.40 6.97 -2.21
CA ASP A 31 -13.40 6.10 -3.39
C ASP A 31 -13.78 6.87 -4.65
N LYS A 32 -14.66 7.88 -4.58
CA LYS A 32 -14.94 8.74 -5.74
C LYS A 32 -13.73 9.59 -6.11
N LYS A 33 -13.12 10.25 -5.12
CA LYS A 33 -12.00 11.19 -5.32
C LYS A 33 -10.78 10.53 -5.96
N TYR A 34 -10.47 9.30 -5.58
CA TYR A 34 -9.28 8.58 -6.05
C TYR A 34 -9.62 7.29 -6.81
N PHE A 35 -10.81 7.25 -7.43
CA PHE A 35 -11.34 6.11 -8.19
C PHE A 35 -11.21 4.76 -7.46
N GLY A 36 -11.35 4.76 -6.13
CA GLY A 36 -11.35 3.59 -5.27
C GLY A 36 -9.99 2.90 -5.13
N ILE A 37 -8.89 3.60 -5.41
CA ILE A 37 -7.54 3.05 -5.33
C ILE A 37 -7.25 2.44 -3.96
N PHE A 38 -7.76 3.02 -2.87
CA PHE A 38 -7.58 2.52 -1.51
C PHE A 38 -8.32 1.21 -1.25
N SER A 39 -9.59 1.11 -1.66
CA SER A 39 -10.36 -0.14 -1.57
C SER A 39 -9.71 -1.26 -2.39
N ARG A 40 -9.27 -0.96 -3.61
CA ARG A 40 -8.55 -1.89 -4.48
C ARG A 40 -7.21 -2.32 -3.89
N ALA A 41 -6.49 -1.38 -3.29
CA ALA A 41 -5.23 -1.65 -2.61
C ALA A 41 -5.42 -2.60 -1.42
N ARG A 42 -6.45 -2.35 -0.60
CA ARG A 42 -6.85 -3.19 0.53
C ARG A 42 -7.19 -4.62 0.09
N HIS A 43 -7.95 -4.75 -0.99
CA HIS A 43 -8.44 -6.05 -1.47
C HIS A 43 -7.50 -6.76 -2.46
N GLY A 44 -6.36 -6.16 -2.85
CA GLY A 44 -5.40 -6.80 -3.74
C GLY A 44 -5.78 -6.78 -5.22
N ARG A 45 -6.66 -5.85 -5.65
CA ARG A 45 -7.14 -5.73 -7.04
C ARG A 45 -6.07 -5.11 -7.95
N TYR A 46 -5.07 -5.92 -8.34
CA TYR A 46 -3.88 -5.48 -9.08
C TYR A 46 -4.18 -4.67 -10.34
N HIS A 47 -4.95 -5.25 -11.26
CA HIS A 47 -5.24 -4.62 -12.56
C HIS A 47 -6.06 -3.36 -12.43
N GLU A 48 -6.93 -3.29 -11.43
CA GLU A 48 -7.70 -2.09 -11.17
C GLU A 48 -6.82 -0.98 -10.58
N CYS A 49 -5.90 -1.30 -9.66
CA CYS A 49 -4.90 -0.33 -9.21
C CYS A 49 -4.01 0.15 -10.36
N GLU A 50 -3.52 -0.76 -11.22
CA GLU A 50 -2.66 -0.39 -12.35
C GLU A 50 -3.39 0.53 -13.34
N ARG A 51 -4.64 0.21 -13.67
CA ARG A 51 -5.50 1.05 -14.51
C ARG A 51 -5.69 2.45 -13.93
N ILE A 52 -5.91 2.56 -12.62
CA ILE A 52 -6.07 3.87 -11.95
C ILE A 52 -4.76 4.65 -11.96
N LEU A 53 -3.62 4.01 -11.70
CA LEU A 53 -2.30 4.67 -11.66
C LEU A 53 -1.84 5.20 -13.02
N LYS A 54 -2.40 4.70 -14.12
CA LYS A 54 -2.15 5.25 -15.45
C LYS A 54 -2.99 6.51 -15.74
N SER A 55 -4.01 6.79 -14.93
CA SER A 55 -4.78 8.04 -15.02
C SER A 55 -4.14 9.17 -14.21
N ASP A 56 -4.80 10.32 -14.11
CA ASP A 56 -4.31 11.52 -13.39
C ASP A 56 -4.25 11.38 -11.85
N VAL A 57 -4.48 10.18 -11.30
CA VAL A 57 -4.37 9.93 -9.86
C VAL A 57 -2.90 9.82 -9.46
N GLY A 58 -2.45 10.72 -8.60
CA GLY A 58 -1.12 10.62 -8.00
C GLY A 58 -0.92 9.32 -7.23
N VAL A 59 0.23 8.67 -7.41
CA VAL A 59 0.55 7.39 -6.73
C VAL A 59 0.58 7.51 -5.19
N ASP A 60 0.93 8.71 -4.68
CA ASP A 60 1.06 9.01 -3.25
C ASP A 60 -0.13 9.83 -2.71
N VAL A 61 -1.30 9.77 -3.36
CA VAL A 61 -2.53 10.35 -2.80
C VAL A 61 -2.78 9.85 -1.39
N LYS A 62 -3.33 10.71 -0.53
CA LYS A 62 -3.58 10.39 0.88
C LYS A 62 -5.07 10.26 1.17
N ASP A 63 -5.41 9.24 1.97
CA ASP A 63 -6.72 9.10 2.60
C ASP A 63 -6.87 10.04 3.81
N GLU A 64 -8.02 9.98 4.48
CA GLU A 64 -8.33 10.80 5.66
C GLU A 64 -7.39 10.53 6.86
N PHE A 65 -6.74 9.37 6.89
CA PHE A 65 -5.76 8.99 7.90
C PHE A 65 -4.31 9.26 7.46
N GLY A 66 -4.13 9.88 6.30
CA GLY A 66 -2.82 10.16 5.73
C GLY A 66 -2.14 8.96 5.08
N ASN A 67 -2.82 7.82 4.92
CA ASN A 67 -2.23 6.65 4.28
C ASN A 67 -2.15 6.85 2.76
N THR A 68 -1.05 6.40 2.17
CA THR A 68 -0.93 6.22 0.73
C THR A 68 -1.46 4.85 0.30
N PRO A 69 -1.77 4.63 -1.00
CA PRO A 69 -2.11 3.31 -1.53
C PRO A 69 -1.06 2.25 -1.18
N LEU A 70 0.23 2.62 -1.18
CA LEU A 70 1.32 1.75 -0.77
C LEU A 70 1.22 1.35 0.72
N ILE A 71 0.93 2.30 1.61
CA ILE A 71 0.70 2.00 3.05
C ILE A 71 -0.47 1.03 3.21
N VAL A 72 -1.61 1.27 2.53
CA VAL A 72 -2.78 0.38 2.60
C VAL A 72 -2.46 -1.02 2.06
N ALA A 73 -1.71 -1.13 0.97
CA ALA A 73 -1.27 -2.43 0.46
C ALA A 73 -0.36 -3.18 1.45
N CYS A 74 0.56 -2.47 2.12
CA CYS A 74 1.47 -3.05 3.11
C CYS A 74 0.74 -3.48 4.38
N GLN A 75 -0.23 -2.68 4.85
CA GLN A 75 -1.12 -3.02 5.95
C GLN A 75 -1.90 -4.32 5.71
N ASN A 76 -2.19 -4.66 4.45
CA ASN A 76 -2.95 -5.85 4.08
C ASN A 76 -2.09 -6.95 3.41
N GLY A 77 -0.76 -6.86 3.53
CA GLY A 77 0.18 -7.88 3.03
C GLY A 77 0.22 -8.04 1.51
N LYS A 78 -0.25 -7.04 0.73
CA LYS A 78 -0.39 -7.14 -0.73
C LYS A 78 0.94 -6.90 -1.46
N LYS A 79 1.86 -7.87 -1.36
CA LYS A 79 3.22 -7.79 -1.94
C LYS A 79 3.25 -7.47 -3.44
N ARG A 80 2.34 -8.03 -4.24
CA ARG A 80 2.24 -7.71 -5.68
C ARG A 80 1.89 -6.24 -5.93
N LEU A 81 0.98 -5.68 -5.14
CA LEU A 81 0.61 -4.27 -5.23
C LEU A 81 1.71 -3.33 -4.71
N ALA A 82 2.40 -3.69 -3.64
CA ALA A 82 3.55 -2.91 -3.18
C ALA A 82 4.61 -2.77 -4.29
N LYS A 83 4.89 -3.84 -5.04
CA LYS A 83 5.78 -3.79 -6.21
C LYS A 83 5.22 -2.88 -7.32
N LEU A 84 3.91 -2.93 -7.58
CA LEU A 84 3.24 -2.07 -8.55
C LEU A 84 3.39 -0.59 -8.18
N PHE A 85 3.02 -0.20 -6.97
CA PHE A 85 3.11 1.20 -6.54
C PHE A 85 4.55 1.73 -6.59
N LEU A 86 5.55 0.92 -6.20
CA LEU A 86 6.96 1.29 -6.34
C LEU A 86 7.42 1.43 -7.81
N ARG A 87 6.88 0.62 -8.73
CA ARG A 87 7.12 0.77 -10.17
C ARG A 87 6.61 2.12 -10.68
N TYR A 88 5.48 2.57 -10.16
CA TYR A 88 4.90 3.90 -10.40
C TYR A 88 5.51 5.00 -9.50
N LYS A 89 6.71 4.75 -8.93
CA LYS A 89 7.50 5.73 -8.17
C LYS A 89 6.86 6.23 -6.86
N ALA A 90 5.99 5.43 -6.24
CA ALA A 90 5.49 5.71 -4.89
C ALA A 90 6.64 5.98 -3.91
N ASN A 91 6.51 7.02 -3.10
CA ASN A 91 7.48 7.31 -2.06
C ASN A 91 7.38 6.26 -0.93
N ILE A 92 8.39 5.39 -0.87
CA ILE A 92 8.47 4.28 0.09
C ILE A 92 8.59 4.72 1.55
N ASN A 93 9.00 5.97 1.80
CA ASN A 93 9.24 6.52 3.13
C ASN A 93 8.14 7.49 3.59
N GLU A 94 7.00 7.54 2.90
CA GLU A 94 5.83 8.29 3.37
C GLU A 94 5.38 7.81 4.76
N VAL A 95 4.83 8.77 5.50
CA VAL A 95 4.22 8.54 6.81
C VAL A 95 2.77 8.98 6.79
N ASN A 96 1.93 8.22 7.48
CA ASN A 96 0.54 8.61 7.71
C ASN A 96 0.40 9.60 8.87
N SER A 97 -0.84 9.96 9.22
CA SER A 97 -1.12 10.94 10.28
C SER A 97 -0.62 10.51 11.68
N GLN A 98 -0.27 9.24 11.88
CA GLN A 98 0.32 8.71 13.12
C GLN A 98 1.86 8.59 13.05
N GLY A 99 2.49 9.03 11.96
CA GLY A 99 3.92 8.84 11.73
C GLY A 99 4.29 7.41 11.32
N ASN A 100 3.33 6.54 11.05
CA ASN A 100 3.59 5.15 10.69
C ASN A 100 3.99 5.06 9.21
N THR A 101 5.08 4.35 8.94
CA THR A 101 5.55 3.99 7.59
C THR A 101 4.99 2.63 7.15
N VAL A 102 5.23 2.28 5.89
CA VAL A 102 4.96 0.93 5.34
C VAL A 102 5.56 -0.20 6.19
N LEU A 103 6.74 0.00 6.78
CA LEU A 103 7.44 -1.02 7.57
C LEU A 103 6.77 -1.28 8.92
N HIS A 104 6.22 -0.25 9.58
CA HIS A 104 5.50 -0.44 10.84
C HIS A 104 4.34 -1.41 10.65
N TYR A 105 3.61 -1.25 9.54
CA TYR A 105 2.52 -2.14 9.17
C TYR A 105 2.99 -3.54 8.79
N CYS A 106 4.04 -3.67 7.98
CA CYS A 106 4.55 -4.98 7.58
C CYS A 106 4.95 -5.83 8.79
N PHE A 107 5.75 -5.30 9.71
CA PHE A 107 6.23 -6.10 10.84
C PHE A 107 5.16 -6.32 11.90
N THR A 108 4.30 -5.33 12.16
CA THR A 108 3.22 -5.49 13.15
C THR A 108 2.22 -6.57 12.75
N TYR A 109 1.95 -6.74 11.45
CA TYR A 109 1.04 -7.76 10.94
C TYR A 109 1.74 -9.03 10.42
N GLY A 110 3.04 -9.21 10.69
CA GLY A 110 3.76 -10.44 10.38
C GLY A 110 4.17 -10.62 8.90
N TYR A 111 4.13 -9.57 8.08
CA TYR A 111 4.55 -9.58 6.69
C TYR A 111 6.06 -9.32 6.52
N GLY A 112 6.89 -10.07 7.25
CA GLY A 112 8.35 -9.91 7.27
C GLY A 112 8.98 -9.93 5.87
N ASP A 113 8.62 -10.89 5.03
CA ASP A 113 9.11 -11.02 3.64
C ASP A 113 8.77 -9.82 2.74
N LEU A 114 7.70 -9.08 3.06
CA LEU A 114 7.37 -7.82 2.38
C LEU A 114 8.20 -6.68 2.98
N GLY A 115 8.33 -6.61 4.30
CA GLY A 115 9.19 -5.65 4.99
C GLY A 115 10.64 -5.70 4.50
N ASP A 116 11.24 -6.90 4.45
CA ASP A 116 12.60 -7.13 3.96
C ASP A 116 12.75 -6.70 2.50
N TYR A 117 11.75 -7.01 1.67
CA TYR A 117 11.73 -6.51 0.30
C TYR A 117 11.72 -4.98 0.25
N LEU A 118 10.89 -4.30 1.05
CA LEU A 118 10.82 -2.84 1.08
C LEU A 118 12.12 -2.20 1.60
N ILE A 119 12.77 -2.81 2.61
CA ILE A 119 14.10 -2.39 3.07
C ILE A 119 15.12 -2.50 1.93
N SER A 120 15.11 -3.59 1.16
CA SER A 120 15.97 -3.74 -0.03
C SER A 120 15.71 -2.69 -1.12
N LYS A 121 14.56 -2.00 -1.06
CA LYS A 121 14.18 -0.90 -1.96
C LYS A 121 14.37 0.50 -1.35
N GLY A 122 14.98 0.60 -0.17
CA GLY A 122 15.32 1.88 0.47
C GLY A 122 14.32 2.38 1.50
N ALA A 123 13.40 1.53 1.98
CA ALA A 123 12.58 1.86 3.15
C ALA A 123 13.47 1.99 4.40
N ASN A 124 13.29 3.05 5.18
CA ASN A 124 14.06 3.30 6.40
C ASN A 124 13.45 2.58 7.62
N PRO A 125 14.09 1.52 8.16
CA PRO A 125 13.57 0.81 9.35
C PRO A 125 13.76 1.60 10.65
N LYS A 126 14.55 2.68 10.64
CA LYS A 126 14.83 3.51 11.82
C LYS A 126 13.83 4.64 12.02
N THR A 127 12.93 4.89 11.06
CA THR A 127 11.88 5.91 11.21
C THR A 127 11.01 5.56 12.41
N LYS A 128 10.78 6.56 13.26
CA LYS A 128 9.92 6.42 14.43
C LYS A 128 8.58 7.09 14.21
N ASN A 129 7.51 6.44 14.64
CA ASN A 129 6.17 7.02 14.63
C ASN A 129 5.99 8.03 15.78
N LYS A 130 4.78 8.59 15.91
CA LYS A 130 4.46 9.59 16.97
C LYS A 130 4.59 9.04 18.40
N ASN A 131 4.57 7.72 18.57
CA ASN A 131 4.80 7.05 19.86
C ASN A 131 6.28 6.76 20.12
N ASN A 132 7.20 7.28 19.29
CA ASN A 132 8.64 7.04 19.35
C ASN A 132 9.02 5.56 19.15
N LEU A 133 8.15 4.78 18.49
CA LEU A 133 8.37 3.37 18.15
C LEU A 133 8.89 3.26 16.73
N SER A 134 9.91 2.43 16.53
CA SER A 134 10.38 1.97 15.23
C SER A 134 9.51 0.84 14.69
N CYS A 135 9.73 0.46 13.43
CA CYS A 135 8.93 -0.60 12.81
C CYS A 135 9.08 -1.98 13.48
N TYR A 136 10.15 -2.23 14.23
CA TYR A 136 10.35 -3.49 14.96
C TYR A 136 9.65 -3.52 16.33
N GLU A 137 9.30 -2.35 16.88
CA GLU A 137 8.65 -2.22 18.19
C GLU A 137 7.13 -2.29 18.10
N GLY A 138 6.55 -1.92 16.95
CA GLY A 138 5.12 -2.07 16.64
C GLY A 138 4.44 -0.78 16.20
N LEU A 139 3.11 -0.76 16.19
CA LEU A 139 2.31 0.43 15.89
C LEU A 139 1.96 1.25 17.16
N ASP A 140 1.73 0.57 18.27
CA ASP A 140 1.34 1.18 19.55
C ASP A 140 1.83 0.34 20.74
N GLN A 141 1.75 0.93 21.95
CA GLN A 141 2.13 0.24 23.20
C GLN A 141 1.13 -0.84 23.64
N THR A 142 -0.04 -0.94 22.97
CA THR A 142 -1.14 -1.82 23.39
C THR A 142 -1.12 -3.20 22.72
N ARG A 143 -0.27 -3.40 21.70
CA ARG A 143 -0.17 -4.67 21.00
C ARG A 143 1.30 -4.98 20.71
N GLN A 144 1.94 -5.78 21.57
CA GLN A 144 3.29 -6.29 21.32
C GLN A 144 3.33 -6.89 19.91
N ALA A 145 4.17 -6.32 19.05
CA ALA A 145 4.41 -6.83 17.70
C ALA A 145 4.78 -8.31 17.80
N SER A 146 4.07 -9.18 17.09
CA SER A 146 4.44 -10.59 16.98
C SER A 146 5.71 -10.71 16.13
N ALA A 147 6.87 -10.55 16.80
CA ALA A 147 8.24 -10.96 16.42
C ALA A 147 8.80 -10.50 15.05
N ARG A 148 10.06 -10.07 14.95
CA ARG A 148 11.23 -10.86 15.36
C ARG A 148 12.43 -10.01 15.80
N PRO A 149 12.92 -10.13 17.05
CA PRO A 149 14.32 -9.91 17.36
C PRO A 149 15.13 -11.17 17.00
N GLY A 150 16.25 -10.98 16.29
CA GLY A 150 17.28 -12.00 16.15
C GLY A 150 17.98 -12.01 14.79
N LYS A 151 19.08 -11.28 14.67
CA LYS A 151 20.31 -11.88 14.13
C LYS A 151 21.35 -11.81 15.25
N LYS A 152 21.91 -12.98 15.56
CA LYS A 152 23.00 -13.19 16.51
C LYS A 152 24.17 -12.25 16.22
#